data_AF-B6BDC5-F1
#
_entry.id   AF-B6BDC5-F1
#
_cell.length_a   1.000
_cell.length_b   1.000
_cell.length_c   1.000
_cell.angle_alpha   90.00
_cell.angle_beta   90.00
_cell.angle_gamma   90.00
#
_symmetry.space_group_name_H-M   'P 1'
#
loop_
_entity.id
_entity.type
_entity.pdbx_description
1 polymer ?
#
loop_
_entity_poly.entity_id
_entity_poly.type
_entity_poly.pdbx_seq_one_letter_code
_entity_poly.pdbx_strand_id
1 'polypeptide(L)' 'MNANDLREKTVDELRDMLASLKKESFNLRFQQATGQLENTAGIKAARRNAAKVKTILNEKAAAAAE' A
#
# COMPACT_ATOMS: atom_id res chain seq x y z
N MET A 1 9.39 3.76 1.02
CA MET A 1 8.21 4.64 0.86
C MET A 1 8.26 5.76 1.88
N ASN A 2 8.59 6.96 1.37
CA ASN A 2 8.52 8.19 2.14
C ASN A 2 7.10 8.76 2.08
N ALA A 3 6.66 9.44 3.13
CA ALA A 3 5.31 9.99 3.21
C ALA A 3 5.13 11.21 2.28
N ASN A 4 6.19 11.96 2.03
CA ASN A 4 6.16 13.17 1.19
C ASN A 4 5.86 12.80 -0.27
N ASP A 5 6.57 11.83 -0.84
CA ASP A 5 6.35 11.33 -2.20
C ASP A 5 4.92 10.79 -2.44
N LEU A 6 4.25 10.34 -1.37
CA LEU A 6 2.87 9.86 -1.44
C LEU A 6 1.85 11.00 -1.40
N ARG A 7 2.18 12.14 -0.80
CA ARG A 7 1.29 13.31 -0.74
C ARG A 7 1.26 14.09 -2.04
N GLU A 8 2.37 14.10 -2.77
CA GLU A 8 2.50 14.72 -4.10
C GLU A 8 1.69 14.00 -5.18
N LYS A 9 1.40 12.70 -4.99
CA LYS A 9 0.60 11.90 -5.92
C LYS A 9 -0.86 12.31 -5.96
N THR A 10 -1.49 12.06 -7.11
CA THR A 10 -2.93 12.28 -7.29
C THR A 10 -3.74 11.20 -6.57
N VAL A 11 -5.03 11.47 -6.33
CA VAL A 11 -5.93 10.52 -5.68
C VAL A 11 -6.05 9.21 -6.47
N ASP A 12 -6.08 9.30 -7.80
CA ASP A 12 -6.23 8.13 -8.66
C ASP A 12 -4.94 7.29 -8.70
N GLU A 13 -3.76 7.94 -8.76
CA GLU A 13 -2.48 7.25 -8.62
C GLU A 13 -2.36 6.52 -7.28
N LEU A 14 -2.86 7.13 -6.19
CA LEU A 14 -2.88 6.49 -4.88
C LEU A 14 -3.82 5.29 -4.82
N ARG A 15 -4.96 5.34 -5.52
CA ARG A 15 -5.89 4.19 -5.62
C ARG A 15 -5.26 3.04 -6.39
N ASP A 16 -4.62 3.32 -7.52
CA ASP A 16 -3.93 2.32 -8.33
C ASP A 16 -2.78 1.69 -7.56
N MET A 17 -2.00 2.51 -6.84
CA MET A 17 -0.92 2.00 -6.01
C MET A 17 -1.43 1.15 -4.84
N LEU A 18 -2.58 1.51 -4.25
CA LEU A 18 -3.24 0.71 -3.23
C LEU A 18 -3.71 -0.65 -3.79
N ALA A 19 -4.24 -0.69 -5.00
CA ALA A 19 -4.63 -1.93 -5.67
C ALA A 19 -3.41 -2.83 -5.94
N SER A 20 -2.32 -2.25 -6.44
CA SER A 20 -1.04 -2.94 -6.67
C SER A 20 -0.48 -3.54 -5.39
N LEU A 21 -0.38 -2.75 -4.32
CA LEU A 21 0.11 -3.20 -3.01
C LEU A 21 -0.74 -4.32 -2.39
N LYS A 22 -2.07 -4.29 -2.62
CA LYS A 22 -2.96 -5.38 -2.20
C LYS A 22 -2.69 -6.67 -2.98
N LYS A 23 -2.49 -6.58 -4.29
CA LYS A 23 -2.14 -7.73 -5.14
C LYS A 23 -0.78 -8.31 -4.74
N GLU A 24 0.21 -7.46 -4.48
CA GLU A 24 1.52 -7.87 -3.98
C GLU A 24 1.38 -8.58 -2.62
N SER A 25 0.64 -8.00 -1.67
CA SER A 25 0.40 -8.64 -0.37
C SER A 25 -0.32 -9.98 -0.49
N PHE A 26 -1.23 -10.15 -1.47
CA PHE A 26 -1.89 -11.43 -1.72
C PHE A 26 -0.90 -12.45 -2.27
N ASN A 27 -0.09 -12.07 -3.25
CA ASN A 27 0.95 -12.93 -3.83
C ASN A 27 1.96 -13.38 -2.77
N LEU A 28 2.41 -12.48 -1.89
CA LEU A 28 3.32 -12.83 -0.81
C LEU A 28 2.69 -13.79 0.21
N ARG A 29 1.40 -13.64 0.52
CA ARG A 29 0.68 -14.61 1.38
C ARG A 29 0.49 -15.95 0.68
N PHE A 30 0.28 -15.95 -0.62
CA PHE A 30 0.19 -17.16 -1.42
C PHE A 30 1.53 -17.90 -1.44
N GLN A 31 2.63 -17.20 -1.70
CA GLN A 31 3.99 -17.74 -1.62
C GLN A 31 4.33 -18.27 -0.22
N GLN A 32 3.83 -17.60 0.84
CA GLN A 32 3.98 -18.07 2.21
C GLN A 32 3.29 -19.42 2.41
N ALA A 33 2.07 -19.57 1.90
CA ALA A 33 1.29 -20.80 2.01
C ALA A 33 1.90 -21.95 1.18
N THR A 34 2.53 -21.66 0.04
CA THR A 34 3.21 -22.67 -0.80
C THR A 34 4.64 -22.98 -0.34
N GLY A 35 5.16 -22.29 0.68
CA GLY A 35 6.51 -22.48 1.19
C GLY A 35 7.62 -21.91 0.28
N GLN A 36 7.27 -21.11 -0.72
CA GLN A 36 8.20 -20.50 -1.69
C GLN A 36 8.61 -19.06 -1.31
N LEU A 37 8.24 -18.61 -0.11
CA LEU A 37 8.52 -17.25 0.33
C LEU A 37 9.95 -17.11 0.84
N GLU A 38 10.80 -16.45 0.06
CA GLU A 38 12.19 -16.17 0.43
C GLU A 38 12.31 -15.02 1.44
N ASN A 39 11.42 -14.02 1.39
CA ASN A 39 11.50 -12.82 2.22
C ASN A 39 10.21 -12.53 3.01
N THR A 40 10.20 -12.93 4.28
CA THR A 40 9.09 -12.69 5.22
C THR A 40 8.90 -11.21 5.58
N ALA A 41 9.96 -10.40 5.53
CA ALA A 41 9.87 -8.97 5.80
C ALA A 41 9.06 -8.22 4.74
N GLY A 42 9.01 -8.75 3.51
CA GLY A 42 8.20 -8.22 2.40
C GLY A 42 6.72 -8.11 2.74
N ILE A 43 6.14 -9.11 3.43
CA ILE A 43 4.73 -9.08 3.86
C ILE A 43 4.46 -7.89 4.78
N LYS A 44 5.34 -7.67 5.77
CA LYS A 44 5.21 -6.56 6.72
C LYS A 44 5.42 -5.20 6.04
N ALA A 45 6.30 -5.13 5.04
CA ALA A 45 6.54 -3.94 4.25
C ALA A 45 5.31 -3.58 3.39
N ALA A 46 4.78 -4.53 2.60
CA ALA A 46 3.59 -4.35 1.77
C ALA A 46 2.38 -3.90 2.60
N ARG A 47 2.16 -4.53 3.77
CA ARG A 47 1.08 -4.14 4.69
C ARG A 47 1.21 -2.69 5.19
N ARG A 48 2.43 -2.29 5.58
CA ARG A 48 2.69 -0.92 6.08
C ARG A 48 2.57 0.12 4.97
N ASN A 49 3.03 -0.21 3.77
CA ASN A 49 2.91 0.66 2.60
C ASN A 49 1.43 0.88 2.23
N ALA A 50 0.63 -0.19 2.18
CA ALA A 50 -0.80 -0.08 1.90
C ALA A 50 -1.54 0.77 2.96
N ALA A 51 -1.15 0.63 4.24
CA ALA A 51 -1.72 1.44 5.32
C ALA A 51 -1.40 2.94 5.13
N LYS A 52 -0.14 3.29 4.82
CA LYS A 52 0.26 4.69 4.58
C LYS A 52 -0.52 5.34 3.44
N VAL A 53 -0.69 4.62 2.32
CA VAL A 53 -1.47 5.10 1.16
C VAL A 53 -2.93 5.34 1.55
N LYS A 54 -3.53 4.42 2.32
CA LYS A 54 -4.90 4.57 2.81
C LYS A 54 -5.05 5.77 3.74
N THR A 55 -4.07 6.02 4.61
CA THR A 55 -4.07 7.21 5.47
C THR A 55 -4.06 8.50 4.65
N ILE A 56 -3.19 8.61 3.64
CA ILE A 56 -3.11 9.82 2.81
C ILE A 56 -4.37 10.01 1.95
N LEU A 57 -4.96 8.94 1.45
CA LEU A 57 -6.27 9.00 0.78
C LEU A 57 -7.35 9.58 1.71
N ASN A 58 -7.36 9.17 2.98
CA ASN A 58 -8.28 9.72 3.98
C ASN A 58 -7.95 11.18 4.31
N GLU A 59 -6.67 11.55 4.44
CA GLU A 59 -6.25 12.96 4.64
C GLU A 59 -6.74 13.85 3.49
N LYS A 60 -6.55 13.42 2.24
CA LYS A 60 -7.03 14.16 1.05
C LYS A 60 -8.56 14.23 0.97
N ALA A 61 -9.26 13.16 1.38
CA ALA A 61 -10.73 13.16 1.42
C ALA A 61 -11.29 14.10 2.50
N ALA A 62 -10.66 14.15 3.67
CA ALA A 62 -11.03 15.08 4.74
C ALA A 62 -10.80 16.54 4.32
N ALA A 63 -9.65 16.84 3.70
CA ALA A 63 -9.35 18.18 3.20
C ALA A 63 -10.27 18.64 2.04
N ALA A 64 -10.87 17.71 1.29
CA ALA A 64 -11.82 18.04 0.23
C ALA A 64 -13.26 18.23 0.75
N ALA A 65 -13.53 17.87 2.01
CA ALA A 65 -14.84 18.00 2.65
C ALA A 65 -14.98 19.28 3.48
N GLU A 66 -13.88 20.02 3.67
CA GLU A 66 -13.80 21.33 4.33
C GLU A 66 -13.82 22.46 3.27
#